data_AF-A0A6A3BB92-F1
#
_entry.id   AF-A0A6A3BB92-F1
#
_cell.length_a   1.000
_cell.length_b   1.000
_cell.length_c   1.000
_cell.angle_alpha   90.00
_cell.angle_beta   90.00
_cell.angle_gamma   90.00
#
_symmetry.space_group_name_H-M   'P 1'
#
loop_
_entity.id
_entity.type
_entity.pdbx_description
1 polymer ?
#
loop_
_entity_poly.entity_id
_entity_poly.type
_entity_poly.pdbx_seq_one_letter_code
_entity_poly.pdbx_strand_id
1 'polypeptide(L)'
;MSETGLTVLDGTCLRSFNHFLPELNGVFSGSQLLEIADSKASSSLFDFSLPQNLKASALSRVIAGSDDHDDNVMFRQKEFEKDKAFKFLSDYISAIADEMKENLFTDMDIEDKGKICKSEIRNALVHMGVEMGIPPFSGEEELGQSQFAELLQPILQDTADALSEKHVVVIHNINVVNGSELRKLLADEKQFNHVEERLFSETKNEKDELHKTKLIRSFLEKHGDDLGLPPSESNEAVILLYDAVFSEIENEKSVARADDEFREFVKDILEKLAEQLEANPIFCDLDN
;
A
#
# COMPACT_ATOMS: atom_id res chain seq x y z
N MET A 1 33.72 -1.48 8.89
CA MET A 1 33.71 -0.02 8.72
C MET A 1 32.54 0.30 7.80
N SER A 2 31.31 0.23 8.33
CA SER A 2 30.12 0.66 7.61
C SER A 2 29.97 2.15 7.88
N GLU A 3 30.01 2.98 6.84
CA GLU A 3 29.67 4.40 6.91
C GLU A 3 28.19 4.52 7.32
N THR A 4 27.93 4.51 8.61
CA THR A 4 26.66 4.95 9.20
C THR A 4 26.64 6.47 9.22
N GLY A 5 26.60 7.06 8.03
CA GLY A 5 26.34 8.48 7.82
C GLY A 5 24.90 8.67 7.36
N LEU A 6 24.21 9.69 7.88
CA LEU A 6 22.93 10.15 7.36
C LEU A 6 23.04 10.33 5.84
N THR A 7 22.35 9.48 5.07
CA THR A 7 22.32 9.58 3.61
C THR A 7 21.20 10.54 3.24
N VAL A 8 21.55 11.72 2.75
CA VAL A 8 20.58 12.69 2.25
C VAL A 8 19.98 12.13 0.96
N LEU A 9 18.69 11.83 0.98
CA LEU A 9 17.92 11.46 -0.20
C LEU A 9 17.53 12.72 -0.97
N ASP A 10 18.52 13.40 -1.55
CA ASP A 10 18.25 14.39 -2.58
C ASP A 10 18.08 13.66 -3.93
N GLY A 11 17.44 14.30 -4.91
CA GLY A 11 17.21 13.71 -6.23
C GLY A 11 18.50 13.28 -6.98
N THR A 12 19.69 13.44 -6.41
CA THR A 12 20.97 13.02 -7.01
C THR A 12 21.05 11.51 -7.16
N CYS A 13 20.52 10.71 -6.21
CA CYS A 13 20.49 9.25 -6.31
C CYS A 13 19.69 8.76 -7.53
N LEU A 14 18.65 9.50 -7.91
CA LEU A 14 17.83 9.24 -9.08
C LEU A 14 18.51 9.63 -10.40
N ARG A 15 19.52 10.52 -10.38
CA ARG A 15 20.25 10.94 -11.59
C ARG A 15 21.36 9.98 -11.99
N SER A 16 21.92 9.22 -11.05
CA SER A 16 22.89 8.14 -11.31
C SER A 16 22.25 6.88 -11.91
N PHE A 17 21.01 6.98 -12.38
CA PHE A 17 20.17 5.87 -12.78
C PHE A 17 20.60 5.21 -14.10
N ASN A 18 20.56 3.87 -14.12
CA ASN A 18 20.80 3.06 -15.31
C ASN A 18 19.48 2.67 -15.98
N HIS A 19 19.29 3.21 -17.18
CA HIS A 19 18.08 3.15 -17.97
C HIS A 19 17.86 1.77 -18.62
N PHE A 20 17.54 0.76 -17.82
CA PHE A 20 17.16 -0.54 -18.34
C PHE A 20 15.65 -0.66 -18.40
N LEU A 21 15.10 -0.68 -19.61
CA LEU A 21 13.76 -1.18 -19.86
C LEU A 21 13.77 -2.71 -19.70
N PRO A 22 12.74 -3.31 -19.07
CA PRO A 22 12.55 -4.76 -19.15
C PRO A 22 12.53 -5.21 -20.62
N GLU A 23 12.93 -6.45 -20.92
CA GLU A 23 12.84 -7.05 -22.25
C GLU A 23 11.37 -7.30 -22.67
N LEU A 24 10.58 -6.24 -22.72
CA LEU A 24 9.23 -6.24 -23.26
C LEU A 24 9.38 -6.00 -24.76
N ASN A 25 9.31 -7.07 -25.54
CA ASN A 25 9.25 -7.01 -27.00
C ASN A 25 7.89 -6.44 -27.42
N GLY A 26 7.74 -5.11 -27.41
CA GLY A 26 6.49 -4.46 -27.75
C GLY A 26 6.51 -2.93 -27.67
N VAL A 27 5.35 -2.35 -27.99
CA VAL A 27 5.04 -0.93 -27.78
C VAL A 27 4.60 -0.76 -26.32
N PHE A 28 5.06 0.30 -25.65
CA PHE A 28 4.77 0.52 -24.23
C PHE A 28 3.63 1.51 -24.07
N SER A 29 2.65 1.23 -23.21
CA SER A 29 1.66 2.24 -22.84
C SER A 29 2.24 3.25 -21.86
N GLY A 30 1.74 4.48 -21.86
CA GLY A 30 2.13 5.50 -20.88
C GLY A 30 1.93 5.03 -19.43
N SER A 31 0.89 4.23 -19.15
CA SER A 31 0.69 3.62 -17.82
C SER A 31 1.81 2.65 -17.42
N GLN A 32 2.24 1.77 -18.34
CA GLN A 32 3.34 0.83 -18.09
C GLN A 32 4.66 1.56 -17.84
N LEU A 33 4.92 2.64 -18.59
CA LEU A 33 6.12 3.45 -18.40
C LEU A 33 6.14 4.13 -17.03
N LEU A 34 5.00 4.65 -16.57
CA LEU A 34 4.87 5.25 -15.24
C LEU A 34 5.12 4.23 -14.14
N GLU A 35 4.54 3.03 -14.25
CA GLU A 35 4.71 1.97 -13.26
C GLU A 35 6.18 1.51 -13.17
N ILE A 36 6.84 1.33 -14.32
CA ILE A 36 8.26 0.98 -14.38
C ILE A 36 9.11 2.09 -13.74
N ALA A 37 8.84 3.35 -14.06
CA ALA A 37 9.58 4.48 -13.50
C ALA A 37 9.38 4.59 -11.99
N ASP A 38 8.14 4.51 -11.52
CA ASP A 38 7.78 4.64 -10.11
C ASP A 38 8.38 3.52 -9.27
N SER A 39 8.23 2.26 -9.72
CA SER A 39 8.83 1.10 -9.07
C SER A 39 10.34 1.27 -8.94
N LYS A 40 10.97 1.79 -10.00
CA LYS A 40 12.42 1.89 -10.06
C LYS A 40 13.00 3.08 -9.31
N ALA A 41 12.28 4.20 -9.31
CA ALA A 41 12.59 5.33 -8.44
C ALA A 41 12.47 4.92 -6.97
N SER A 42 11.43 4.16 -6.61
CA SER A 42 11.25 3.63 -5.25
C SER A 42 12.43 2.74 -4.85
N SER A 43 12.85 1.78 -5.68
CA SER A 43 14.04 0.96 -5.39
C SER A 43 15.34 1.76 -5.28
N SER A 44 15.46 2.86 -6.01
CA SER A 44 16.63 3.77 -5.91
C SER A 44 16.60 4.60 -4.63
N LEU A 45 15.43 4.75 -4.02
CA LEU A 45 15.17 5.42 -2.75
C LEU A 45 14.91 4.40 -1.64
N PHE A 46 15.63 3.28 -1.60
CA PHE A 46 15.53 2.28 -0.52
C PHE A 46 14.11 1.71 -0.31
N ASP A 47 13.38 1.51 -1.41
CA ASP A 47 12.01 0.99 -1.45
C ASP A 47 10.95 1.90 -0.80
N PHE A 48 11.26 3.19 -0.61
CA PHE A 48 10.26 4.18 -0.25
C PHE A 48 9.33 4.49 -1.42
N SER A 49 8.02 4.39 -1.19
CA SER A 49 7.01 4.80 -2.16
C SER A 49 7.05 6.31 -2.37
N LEU A 50 7.04 6.74 -3.63
CA LEU A 50 7.01 8.15 -3.97
C LEU A 50 5.65 8.79 -3.64
N PRO A 51 5.64 9.99 -3.00
CA PRO A 51 4.41 10.75 -2.76
C PRO A 51 3.62 11.05 -4.04
N GLN A 52 2.29 11.01 -3.97
CA GLN A 52 1.42 11.20 -5.14
C GLN A 52 1.54 12.60 -5.77
N ASN A 53 1.70 13.64 -4.95
CA ASN A 53 1.94 15.01 -5.41
C ASN A 53 3.21 15.10 -6.26
N LEU A 54 4.27 14.41 -5.85
CA LEU A 54 5.55 14.40 -6.55
C LEU A 54 5.45 13.71 -7.91
N LYS A 55 4.75 12.56 -7.95
CA LYS A 55 4.44 11.86 -9.21
C LYS A 55 3.61 12.75 -10.16
N ALA A 56 2.59 13.43 -9.64
CA ALA A 56 1.70 14.29 -10.42
C ALA A 56 2.44 15.52 -10.99
N SER A 57 3.28 16.19 -10.19
CA SER A 57 4.08 17.33 -10.63
C SER A 57 5.10 16.92 -11.68
N ALA A 58 5.85 15.82 -11.44
CA ALA A 58 6.81 15.30 -12.40
C ALA A 58 6.15 14.94 -13.73
N LEU A 59 5.01 14.24 -13.70
CA LEU A 59 4.26 13.86 -14.89
C LEU A 59 3.76 15.09 -15.66
N SER A 60 3.25 16.10 -14.94
CA SER A 60 2.80 17.36 -15.55
C SER A 60 3.93 18.09 -16.26
N ARG A 61 5.14 18.11 -15.67
CA ARG A 61 6.33 18.72 -16.27
C ARG A 61 6.78 18.00 -17.56
N VAL A 62 6.70 16.66 -17.60
CA VAL A 62 7.05 15.88 -18.78
C VAL A 62 6.00 16.01 -19.90
N ILE A 63 4.71 16.04 -19.55
CA ILE A 63 3.63 16.21 -20.52
C ILE A 63 3.62 17.64 -21.08
N ALA A 64 3.81 18.67 -20.25
CA ALA A 64 3.84 20.07 -20.67
C ALA A 64 5.04 20.41 -21.59
N GLY A 65 6.13 19.64 -21.49
CA GLY A 65 7.30 19.76 -22.38
C GLY A 65 7.13 19.07 -23.74
N SER A 66 6.01 18.38 -23.98
CA SER A 66 5.69 17.78 -25.27
C SER A 66 4.77 18.69 -26.09
N ASP A 67 5.06 18.85 -27.40
CA ASP A 67 4.27 19.71 -28.31
C ASP A 67 2.80 19.26 -28.48
N ASP A 68 2.42 18.12 -27.91
CA ASP A 68 1.05 17.63 -27.80
C ASP A 68 0.47 18.07 -26.45
N HIS A 69 -0.56 18.93 -26.45
CA HIS A 69 -1.42 19.16 -25.29
C HIS A 69 -2.28 17.90 -25.02
N ASP A 70 -1.65 16.82 -24.57
CA ASP A 70 -2.32 15.58 -24.21
C ASP A 70 -2.67 15.63 -22.71
N ASP A 71 -3.94 15.45 -22.37
CA ASP A 71 -4.37 15.32 -20.97
C ASP A 71 -3.74 14.06 -20.33
N ASN A 72 -3.58 14.05 -19.00
CA ASN A 72 -3.00 12.92 -18.25
C ASN A 72 -3.64 11.56 -18.60
N VAL A 73 -4.96 11.58 -18.84
CA VAL A 73 -5.75 10.39 -19.22
C VAL A 73 -5.37 9.89 -20.61
N MET A 74 -5.18 10.80 -21.58
CA MET A 74 -4.77 10.44 -22.93
C MET A 74 -3.33 9.92 -22.96
N PHE A 75 -2.44 10.54 -22.18
CA PHE A 75 -1.05 10.10 -22.07
C PHE A 75 -0.94 8.65 -21.60
N ARG A 76 -1.71 8.24 -20.59
CA ARG A 76 -1.65 6.87 -20.04
C ARG A 76 -2.03 5.79 -21.06
N GLN A 77 -2.89 6.12 -22.01
CA GLN A 77 -3.37 5.21 -23.06
C GLN A 77 -2.52 5.27 -24.34
N LYS A 78 -1.60 6.24 -24.44
CA LYS A 78 -0.73 6.43 -25.59
C LYS A 78 0.35 5.35 -25.63
N GLU A 79 0.64 4.91 -26.84
CA GLU A 79 1.58 3.85 -27.14
C GLU A 79 2.90 4.44 -27.65
N PHE A 80 4.01 4.02 -27.04
CA PHE A 80 5.35 4.55 -27.27
C PHE A 80 6.28 3.47 -27.81
N GLU A 81 6.97 3.79 -28.90
CA GLU A 81 8.11 3.02 -29.39
C GLU A 81 9.28 3.11 -28.39
N LYS A 82 10.18 2.12 -28.43
CA LYS A 82 11.28 1.94 -27.47
C LYS A 82 12.12 3.20 -27.24
N ASP A 83 12.45 3.94 -28.30
CA ASP A 83 13.28 5.14 -28.19
C ASP A 83 12.53 6.31 -27.49
N LYS A 84 11.23 6.45 -27.77
CA LYS A 84 10.38 7.46 -27.12
C LYS A 84 10.08 7.08 -25.67
N ALA A 85 9.87 5.80 -25.41
CA ALA A 85 9.71 5.25 -24.07
C ALA A 85 10.93 5.49 -23.19
N PHE A 86 12.13 5.23 -23.72
CA PHE A 86 13.39 5.48 -23.02
C PHE A 86 13.57 6.96 -22.70
N LYS A 87 13.30 7.83 -23.68
CA LYS A 87 13.36 9.28 -23.47
C LYS A 87 12.37 9.73 -22.40
N PHE A 88 11.13 9.25 -22.45
CA PHE A 88 10.13 9.55 -21.42
C PHE A 88 10.59 9.12 -20.02
N LEU A 89 11.11 7.90 -19.85
CA LEU A 89 11.61 7.43 -18.56
C LEU A 89 12.73 8.32 -18.02
N SER A 90 13.68 8.70 -18.88
CA SER A 90 14.76 9.62 -18.52
C SER A 90 14.21 10.98 -18.09
N ASP A 91 13.28 11.54 -18.87
CA ASP A 91 12.71 12.86 -18.62
C ASP A 91 11.86 12.85 -17.34
N TYR A 92 11.09 11.80 -17.09
CA TYR A 92 10.23 11.66 -15.91
C TYR A 92 11.04 11.43 -14.63
N ILE A 93 12.05 10.55 -14.66
CA ILE A 93 12.95 10.36 -13.51
C ILE A 93 13.76 11.63 -13.22
N SER A 94 14.17 12.36 -14.27
CA SER A 94 14.83 13.66 -14.10
C SER A 94 13.86 14.69 -13.50
N ALA A 95 12.61 14.71 -13.93
CA ALA A 95 11.58 15.57 -13.35
C ALA A 95 11.31 15.23 -11.88
N ILE A 96 11.22 13.95 -11.51
CA ILE A 96 11.15 13.52 -10.10
C ILE A 96 12.37 14.02 -9.33
N ALA A 97 13.58 13.86 -9.88
CA ALA A 97 14.80 14.33 -9.24
C ALA A 97 14.87 15.86 -9.11
N ASP A 98 14.31 16.59 -10.07
CA ASP A 98 14.18 18.05 -10.02
C ASP A 98 13.14 18.46 -8.96
N GLU A 99 11.96 17.84 -8.93
CA GLU A 99 10.92 18.10 -7.92
C GLU A 99 11.39 17.75 -6.50
N MET A 100 12.17 16.68 -6.32
CA MET A 100 12.81 16.37 -5.03
C MET A 100 13.86 17.41 -4.63
N LYS A 101 14.45 18.11 -5.61
CA LYS A 101 15.46 19.15 -5.41
C LYS A 101 14.85 20.54 -5.28
N GLU A 102 13.68 20.78 -5.86
CA GLU A 102 12.84 21.95 -5.61
C GLU A 102 12.27 21.77 -4.19
N ASN A 103 13.12 22.14 -3.24
CA ASN A 103 13.09 21.70 -1.85
C ASN A 103 11.71 21.86 -1.20
N LEU A 104 11.39 20.99 -0.23
CA LEU A 104 10.39 21.22 0.82
C LEU A 104 10.42 22.66 1.38
N PHE A 105 11.58 23.30 1.29
CA PHE A 105 11.77 24.70 1.63
C PHE A 105 10.98 25.70 0.80
N THR A 106 10.80 25.52 -0.52
CA THR A 106 10.03 26.44 -1.36
C THR A 106 8.54 26.35 -1.09
N ASP A 107 8.04 25.17 -0.75
CA ASP A 107 6.63 24.98 -0.37
C ASP A 107 6.31 25.54 1.02
N MET A 108 7.32 25.63 1.89
CA MET A 108 7.20 26.16 3.25
C MET A 108 7.58 27.64 3.35
N ASP A 109 8.38 28.15 2.42
CA ASP A 109 8.73 29.58 2.28
C ASP A 109 7.86 30.19 1.17
N ILE A 110 6.54 30.15 1.39
CA ILE A 110 5.51 30.62 0.44
C ILE A 110 5.76 32.08 0.03
N GLU A 111 6.44 32.85 0.87
CA GLU A 111 6.74 34.27 0.67
C GLU A 111 8.10 34.54 0.03
N ASP A 112 8.88 33.51 -0.33
CA ASP A 112 10.22 33.59 -0.97
C ASP A 112 11.18 34.51 -0.21
N LYS A 113 11.14 34.45 1.12
CA LYS A 113 11.95 35.31 2.01
C LYS A 113 13.32 34.71 2.33
N GLY A 114 13.58 33.49 1.88
CA GLY A 114 14.72 32.66 2.30
C GLY A 114 14.60 32.18 3.75
N LYS A 115 13.39 32.19 4.32
CA LYS A 115 13.12 31.91 5.75
C LYS A 115 11.76 31.23 5.89
N ILE A 116 11.74 30.05 6.50
CA ILE A 116 10.48 29.38 6.85
C ILE A 116 10.05 29.81 8.26
N CYS A 117 8.77 30.12 8.45
CA CYS A 117 8.23 30.33 9.79
C CYS A 117 8.10 28.99 10.53
N LYS A 118 8.47 28.95 11.81
CA LYS A 118 8.35 27.73 12.63
C LYS A 118 6.92 27.18 12.70
N SER A 119 5.89 28.01 12.49
CA SER A 119 4.50 27.57 12.36
C SER A 119 4.28 26.69 11.13
N GLU A 120 4.94 26.97 10.00
CA GLU A 120 4.88 26.15 8.78
C GLU A 120 5.66 24.86 8.95
N ILE A 121 6.85 24.91 9.58
CA ILE A 121 7.62 23.73 9.99
C ILE A 121 6.81 22.85 10.92
N ARG A 122 6.18 23.45 11.93
CA ARG A 122 5.32 22.75 12.87
C ARG A 122 4.09 22.16 12.18
N ASN A 123 3.44 22.86 11.26
CA ASN A 123 2.30 22.32 10.53
C ASN A 123 2.69 21.15 9.63
N ALA A 124 3.82 21.24 8.92
CA ALA A 124 4.35 20.15 8.10
C ALA A 124 4.74 18.93 8.95
N LEU A 125 5.43 19.15 10.08
CA LEU A 125 5.79 18.10 11.05
C LEU A 125 4.58 17.52 11.77
N VAL A 126 3.53 18.30 12.04
CA VAL A 126 2.27 17.80 12.60
C VAL A 126 1.54 16.96 11.57
N HIS A 127 1.52 17.38 10.31
CA HIS A 127 0.88 16.60 9.24
C HIS A 127 1.62 15.28 8.98
N MET A 128 2.95 15.29 8.88
CA MET A 128 3.76 14.07 8.73
C MET A 128 3.81 13.24 10.03
N GLY A 129 3.90 13.89 11.18
CA GLY A 129 4.04 13.24 12.49
C GLY A 129 2.74 12.57 12.95
N VAL A 130 1.57 13.12 12.62
CA VAL A 130 0.28 12.45 12.86
C VAL A 130 0.16 11.18 12.01
N GLU A 131 0.63 11.22 10.77
CA GLU A 131 0.67 10.06 9.87
C GLU A 131 1.67 8.99 10.34
N MET A 132 2.70 9.39 11.10
CA MET A 132 3.76 8.52 11.64
C MET A 132 3.68 8.27 13.17
N GLY A 133 2.58 8.64 13.84
CA GLY A 133 2.33 8.36 15.27
C GLY A 133 3.11 9.21 16.30
N ILE A 134 3.70 10.34 15.91
CA ILE A 134 4.53 11.21 16.75
C ILE A 134 3.69 12.36 17.35
N PRO A 135 3.65 12.55 18.69
CA PRO A 135 2.87 13.60 19.33
C PRO A 135 3.43 15.02 19.10
N PRO A 136 2.59 16.07 19.05
CA PRO A 136 2.98 17.42 18.64
C PRO A 136 3.76 18.21 19.71
N PHE A 137 4.76 18.99 19.28
CA PHE A 137 5.60 19.87 20.13
C PHE A 137 5.18 21.35 20.09
N SER A 138 5.44 22.12 21.17
CA SER A 138 5.04 23.54 21.35
C SER A 138 6.23 24.50 21.53
N GLY A 139 6.45 25.42 20.58
CA GLY A 139 7.38 26.56 20.73
C GLY A 139 7.45 27.49 19.51
N GLU A 140 7.71 28.79 19.71
CA GLU A 140 7.56 29.90 18.73
C GLU A 140 8.88 30.70 18.52
N GLU A 141 9.73 30.33 17.57
CA GLU A 141 10.95 31.11 17.24
C GLU A 141 11.38 30.83 15.79
N GLU A 142 11.71 31.86 15.00
CA GLU A 142 12.13 31.73 13.59
C GLU A 142 13.60 31.22 13.49
N LEU A 143 13.85 30.21 12.64
CA LEU A 143 15.19 29.61 12.46
C LEU A 143 15.53 29.54 10.97
N GLY A 144 16.74 29.95 10.58
CA GLY A 144 17.24 29.76 9.21
C GLY A 144 17.62 28.29 8.94
N GLN A 145 17.70 27.87 7.66
CA GLN A 145 18.01 26.48 7.25
C GLN A 145 19.25 25.90 7.94
N SER A 146 20.35 26.65 7.93
CA SER A 146 21.61 26.22 8.53
C SER A 146 21.49 26.04 10.04
N GLN A 147 20.76 26.95 10.70
CA GLN A 147 20.53 26.89 12.14
C GLN A 147 19.58 25.74 12.51
N PHE A 148 18.58 25.45 11.69
CA PHE A 148 17.70 24.30 11.89
C PHE A 148 18.46 22.99 11.72
N ALA A 149 19.28 22.85 10.68
CA ALA A 149 20.11 21.67 10.47
C ALA A 149 21.16 21.50 11.59
N GLU A 150 21.80 22.58 12.03
CA GLU A 150 22.75 22.59 13.14
C GLU A 150 22.11 22.17 14.47
N LEU A 151 20.82 22.46 14.68
CA LEU A 151 20.08 22.05 15.89
C LEU A 151 19.53 20.62 15.76
N LEU A 152 19.07 20.22 14.58
CA LEU A 152 18.46 18.91 14.33
C LEU A 152 19.50 17.80 14.29
N GLN A 153 20.66 18.03 13.68
CA GLN A 153 21.74 17.03 13.58
C GLN A 153 22.15 16.42 14.92
N PRO A 154 22.49 17.20 15.96
CA PRO A 154 22.88 16.63 17.24
C PRO A 154 21.71 15.89 17.90
N ILE A 155 20.46 16.36 17.75
CA ILE A 155 19.29 15.62 18.27
C ILE A 155 19.13 14.27 17.57
N LEU A 156 19.24 14.22 16.24
CA LEU A 156 19.15 12.97 15.49
C LEU A 156 20.32 12.04 15.79
N GLN A 157 21.53 12.58 15.96
CA GLN A 157 22.70 11.81 16.33
C GLN A 157 22.57 11.24 17.75
N ASP A 158 22.19 12.06 18.73
CA ASP A 158 21.95 11.61 20.10
C ASP A 158 20.82 10.57 20.16
N THR A 159 19.78 10.75 19.34
CA THR A 159 18.68 9.79 19.23
C THR A 159 19.15 8.48 18.60
N ALA A 160 19.93 8.54 17.52
CA ALA A 160 20.49 7.36 16.87
C ALA A 160 21.45 6.61 17.81
N ASP A 161 22.30 7.33 18.53
CA ASP A 161 23.23 6.77 19.51
C ASP A 161 22.45 6.14 20.67
N ALA A 162 21.43 6.83 21.20
CA ALA A 162 20.56 6.29 22.25
C ALA A 162 19.77 5.05 21.80
N LEU A 163 19.30 5.00 20.56
CA LEU A 163 18.64 3.81 19.98
C LEU A 163 19.62 2.67 19.71
N SER A 164 20.88 2.98 19.40
CA SER A 164 21.94 1.98 19.23
C SER A 164 22.36 1.37 20.57
N GLU A 165 22.38 2.16 21.64
CA GLU A 165 22.66 1.69 23.00
C GLU A 165 21.45 0.97 23.62
N LYS A 166 20.26 1.57 23.47
CA LYS A 166 18.99 1.03 23.97
C LYS A 166 18.17 0.55 22.77
N HIS A 167 18.35 -0.73 22.46
CA HIS A 167 17.55 -1.40 21.44
C HIS A 167 16.06 -1.26 21.78
N VAL A 168 15.35 -0.41 21.03
CA VAL A 168 13.89 -0.32 21.10
C VAL A 168 13.35 -1.48 20.29
N VAL A 169 12.86 -2.52 20.98
CA VAL A 169 12.14 -3.61 20.35
C VAL A 169 10.70 -3.14 20.18
N VAL A 170 10.33 -2.74 18.97
CA VAL A 170 8.92 -2.51 18.63
C VAL A 170 8.30 -3.87 18.33
N ILE A 171 7.65 -4.45 19.34
CA ILE A 171 6.86 -5.66 19.16
C ILE A 171 5.53 -5.22 18.55
N HIS A 172 5.41 -5.33 17.22
CA HIS A 172 4.08 -5.31 16.60
C HIS A 172 3.42 -6.63 16.95
N ASN A 173 2.27 -6.57 17.63
CA ASN A 173 1.42 -7.73 17.85
C ASN A 173 0.72 -8.04 16.52
N ILE A 174 1.42 -8.73 15.62
CA ILE A 174 0.86 -9.16 14.34
C ILE A 174 0.12 -10.48 14.58
N ASN A 175 -1.17 -10.48 14.28
CA ASN A 175 -1.94 -11.71 14.21
C ASN A 175 -1.77 -12.34 12.81
N VAL A 176 -1.34 -13.60 12.75
CA VAL A 176 -1.12 -14.31 11.48
C VAL A 176 -2.30 -15.22 11.23
N VAL A 177 -3.08 -14.89 10.19
CA VAL A 177 -4.21 -15.69 9.74
C VAL A 177 -3.75 -16.58 8.60
N ASN A 178 -3.53 -17.86 8.88
CA ASN A 178 -2.97 -18.86 7.95
C ASN A 178 -3.94 -20.00 7.60
N GLY A 179 -5.23 -19.86 7.93
CA GLY A 179 -6.24 -20.88 7.66
C GLY A 179 -6.23 -22.10 8.60
N SER A 180 -5.31 -22.19 9.56
CA SER A 180 -5.23 -23.35 10.46
C SER A 180 -6.44 -23.48 11.41
N GLU A 181 -7.02 -22.36 11.86
CA GLU A 181 -8.25 -22.36 12.66
C GLU A 181 -9.46 -22.82 11.83
N LEU A 182 -9.56 -22.40 10.56
CA LEU A 182 -10.55 -22.93 9.62
C LEU A 182 -10.39 -24.44 9.41
N ARG A 183 -9.14 -24.93 9.29
CA ARG A 183 -8.87 -26.37 9.14
C ARG A 183 -9.30 -27.16 10.38
N LYS A 184 -9.10 -26.60 11.58
CA LYS A 184 -9.60 -27.20 12.84
C LYS A 184 -11.12 -27.21 12.89
N LEU A 185 -11.77 -26.12 12.47
CA LEU A 185 -13.21 -26.01 12.41
C LEU A 185 -13.84 -27.01 11.42
N LEU A 186 -13.22 -27.17 10.24
CA LEU A 186 -13.65 -28.15 9.23
C LEU A 186 -13.43 -29.61 9.69
N ALA A 187 -12.44 -29.86 10.56
CA ALA A 187 -12.19 -31.17 11.14
C ALA A 187 -13.12 -31.50 12.33
N ASP A 188 -13.66 -30.49 13.02
CA ASP A 188 -14.63 -30.66 14.11
C ASP A 188 -16.07 -30.51 13.61
N GLU A 189 -16.69 -31.65 13.30
CA GLU A 189 -18.06 -31.72 12.80
C GLU A 189 -19.08 -31.03 13.73
N LYS A 190 -18.82 -30.93 15.05
CA LYS A 190 -19.72 -30.22 15.97
C LYS A 190 -19.64 -28.71 15.82
N GLN A 191 -18.41 -28.17 15.66
CA GLN A 191 -18.22 -26.74 15.45
C GLN A 191 -18.77 -26.33 14.09
N PHE A 192 -18.48 -27.12 13.05
CA PHE A 192 -19.04 -26.89 11.72
C PHE A 192 -20.57 -26.90 11.72
N ASN A 193 -21.21 -27.90 12.35
CA ASN A 193 -22.67 -27.94 12.44
C ASN A 193 -23.25 -26.73 13.20
N HIS A 194 -22.56 -26.20 14.21
CA HIS A 194 -23.00 -25.00 14.92
C HIS A 194 -22.94 -23.74 14.03
N VAL A 195 -21.90 -23.62 13.20
CA VAL A 195 -21.76 -22.55 12.21
C VAL A 195 -22.83 -22.67 11.14
N GLU A 196 -23.07 -23.87 10.65
CA GLU A 196 -24.13 -24.18 9.68
C GLU A 196 -25.50 -23.81 10.24
N GLU A 197 -25.85 -24.22 11.47
CA GLU A 197 -27.11 -23.84 12.12
C GLU A 197 -27.25 -22.32 12.29
N ARG A 198 -26.17 -21.63 12.65
CA ARG A 198 -26.13 -20.17 12.81
C ARG A 198 -26.36 -19.48 11.46
N LEU A 199 -25.67 -19.92 10.42
CA LEU A 199 -25.83 -19.43 9.05
C LEU A 199 -27.24 -19.72 8.50
N PHE A 200 -27.77 -20.93 8.68
CA PHE A 200 -29.14 -21.27 8.31
C PHE A 200 -30.17 -20.40 9.03
N SER A 201 -29.94 -20.07 10.30
CA SER A 201 -30.84 -19.20 11.05
C SER A 201 -30.90 -17.77 10.49
N GLU A 202 -29.80 -17.26 9.94
CA GLU A 202 -29.71 -15.95 9.29
C GLU A 202 -30.24 -15.97 7.83
N THR A 203 -30.23 -17.14 7.17
CA THR A 203 -30.59 -17.31 5.75
C THR A 203 -32.01 -17.85 5.49
N LYS A 204 -32.84 -18.02 6.52
CA LYS A 204 -34.17 -18.68 6.50
C LYS A 204 -35.22 -18.20 5.48
N ASN A 205 -34.97 -17.16 4.67
CA ASN A 205 -36.02 -16.47 3.90
C ASN A 205 -35.83 -16.38 2.39
N GLU A 206 -34.77 -16.90 1.77
CA GLU A 206 -34.51 -16.65 0.34
C GLU A 206 -34.35 -17.91 -0.52
N LYS A 207 -34.93 -17.88 -1.72
CA LYS A 207 -35.07 -19.02 -2.65
C LYS A 207 -34.08 -18.95 -3.85
N ASP A 208 -33.20 -17.96 -3.88
CA ASP A 208 -32.33 -17.68 -5.02
C ASP A 208 -30.86 -17.98 -4.70
N GLU A 209 -30.15 -18.67 -5.61
CA GLU A 209 -28.78 -19.15 -5.42
C GLU A 209 -27.77 -17.99 -5.35
N LEU A 210 -27.95 -16.96 -6.16
CA LEU A 210 -27.09 -15.76 -6.17
C LEU A 210 -27.16 -15.02 -4.83
N HIS A 211 -28.33 -15.04 -4.20
CA HIS A 211 -28.56 -14.43 -2.90
C HIS A 211 -27.94 -15.27 -1.77
N LYS A 212 -27.90 -16.61 -1.88
CA LYS A 212 -27.22 -17.48 -0.92
C LYS A 212 -25.73 -17.19 -0.85
N THR A 213 -25.05 -17.06 -1.99
CA THR A 213 -23.63 -16.71 -2.04
C THR A 213 -23.34 -15.38 -1.35
N LYS A 214 -24.17 -14.37 -1.62
CA LYS A 214 -24.06 -13.05 -1.00
C LYS A 214 -24.32 -13.07 0.51
N LEU A 215 -25.29 -13.89 0.95
CA LEU A 215 -25.59 -14.09 2.37
C LEU A 215 -24.44 -14.80 3.10
N ILE A 216 -23.82 -15.80 2.48
CA ILE A 216 -22.65 -16.50 3.05
C ILE A 216 -21.49 -15.52 3.16
N ARG A 217 -21.21 -14.73 2.12
CA ARG A 217 -20.16 -13.69 2.19
C ARG A 217 -20.43 -12.73 3.36
N SER A 218 -21.64 -12.20 3.47
CA SER A 218 -22.00 -11.27 4.54
C SER A 218 -21.91 -11.91 5.95
N PHE A 219 -22.25 -13.19 6.07
CA PHE A 219 -22.10 -13.94 7.31
C PHE A 219 -20.62 -14.12 7.69
N LEU A 220 -19.77 -14.49 6.74
CA LEU A 220 -18.33 -14.65 6.95
C LEU A 220 -17.63 -13.31 7.24
N GLU A 221 -18.05 -12.21 6.62
CA GLU A 221 -17.53 -10.88 6.92
C GLU A 221 -17.89 -10.42 8.34
N LYS A 222 -19.03 -10.87 8.87
CA LYS A 222 -19.58 -10.46 10.18
C LYS A 222 -19.13 -11.35 11.33
N HIS A 223 -19.03 -12.66 11.11
CA HIS A 223 -18.65 -13.65 12.12
C HIS A 223 -17.30 -14.30 11.81
N GLY A 224 -16.53 -13.76 10.87
CA GLY A 224 -15.25 -14.31 10.42
C GLY A 224 -14.22 -14.44 11.52
N ASP A 225 -14.18 -13.48 12.44
CA ASP A 225 -13.26 -13.48 13.58
C ASP A 225 -13.42 -14.74 14.45
N ASP A 226 -14.68 -15.17 14.70
CA ASP A 226 -14.99 -16.41 15.44
C ASP A 226 -14.51 -17.68 14.71
N LEU A 227 -14.41 -17.61 13.39
CA LEU A 227 -14.03 -18.71 12.50
C LEU A 227 -12.53 -18.72 12.21
N GLY A 228 -11.77 -17.74 12.71
CA GLY A 228 -10.36 -17.56 12.42
C GLY A 228 -10.10 -17.04 11.00
N LEU A 229 -11.06 -16.31 10.42
CA LEU A 229 -10.88 -15.51 9.22
C LEU A 229 -10.31 -14.13 9.58
N PRO A 230 -9.63 -13.47 8.65
CA PRO A 230 -9.14 -12.12 8.89
C PRO A 230 -10.32 -11.12 8.91
N PRO A 231 -10.25 -10.06 9.74
CA PRO A 231 -11.28 -9.05 9.83
C PRO A 231 -11.50 -8.35 8.48
N SER A 232 -12.77 -8.23 8.09
CA SER A 232 -13.20 -7.78 6.76
C SER A 232 -12.86 -6.30 6.47
N GLU A 233 -12.74 -5.48 7.51
CA GLU A 233 -12.49 -4.03 7.39
C GLU A 233 -11.00 -3.65 7.36
N SER A 234 -10.09 -4.60 7.53
CA SER A 234 -8.71 -4.27 7.92
C SER A 234 -7.70 -4.15 6.77
N ASN A 235 -7.91 -4.79 5.61
CA ASN A 235 -6.89 -4.78 4.54
C ASN A 235 -7.44 -5.13 3.14
N GLU A 236 -6.91 -4.51 2.09
CA GLU A 236 -7.15 -4.85 0.67
C GLU A 236 -6.86 -6.34 0.38
N ALA A 237 -5.87 -6.93 1.04
CA ALA A 237 -5.56 -8.36 0.93
C ALA A 237 -6.74 -9.27 1.34
N VAL A 238 -7.55 -8.84 2.31
CA VAL A 238 -8.75 -9.58 2.75
C VAL A 238 -9.83 -9.51 1.69
N ILE A 239 -10.06 -8.33 1.11
CA ILE A 239 -11.04 -8.13 0.03
C ILE A 239 -10.69 -9.03 -1.16
N LEU A 240 -9.42 -9.05 -1.57
CA LEU A 240 -8.94 -9.89 -2.66
C LEU A 240 -9.10 -11.39 -2.38
N LEU A 241 -8.91 -11.83 -1.13
CA LEU A 241 -9.14 -13.22 -0.73
C LEU A 241 -10.61 -13.62 -0.94
N TYR A 242 -11.54 -12.81 -0.43
CA TYR A 242 -12.98 -13.07 -0.59
C TYR A 242 -13.40 -13.00 -2.06
N ASP A 243 -12.89 -12.05 -2.84
CA ASP A 243 -13.22 -11.95 -4.27
C ASP A 243 -12.67 -13.13 -5.07
N ALA A 244 -11.44 -13.58 -4.78
CA ALA A 244 -10.85 -14.75 -5.43
C ALA A 244 -11.65 -16.03 -5.16
N VAL A 245 -11.93 -16.34 -3.89
CA VAL A 245 -12.62 -17.58 -3.51
C VAL A 245 -14.04 -17.61 -4.06
N PHE A 246 -14.80 -16.53 -3.92
CA PHE A 246 -16.18 -16.48 -4.39
C PHE A 246 -16.26 -16.47 -5.93
N SER A 247 -15.32 -15.83 -6.62
CA SER A 247 -15.23 -15.91 -8.09
C SER A 247 -14.89 -17.33 -8.57
N GLU A 248 -14.00 -18.03 -7.87
CA GLU A 248 -13.62 -19.40 -8.22
C GLU A 248 -14.81 -20.37 -8.06
N ILE A 249 -15.58 -20.20 -6.99
CA ILE A 249 -16.76 -21.03 -6.69
C ILE A 249 -17.93 -20.76 -7.64
N GLU A 250 -18.14 -19.50 -8.04
CA GLU A 250 -19.11 -19.14 -9.08
C GLU A 250 -18.73 -19.74 -10.45
N ASN A 251 -17.43 -19.87 -10.73
CA ASN A 251 -16.95 -20.53 -11.95
C ASN A 251 -16.99 -22.07 -11.87
N GLU A 252 -16.84 -22.65 -10.67
CA GLU A 252 -16.80 -24.10 -10.45
C GLU A 252 -18.18 -24.80 -10.51
N LYS A 253 -19.31 -24.11 -10.29
CA LYS A 253 -20.65 -24.77 -10.29
C LYS A 253 -21.65 -24.24 -11.34
N SER A 254 -21.87 -25.10 -12.35
CA SER A 254 -23.03 -25.12 -13.26
C SER A 254 -23.87 -26.42 -13.12
N VAL A 255 -23.89 -27.06 -11.94
CA VAL A 255 -24.73 -28.25 -11.73
C VAL A 255 -25.43 -28.19 -10.37
N ALA A 256 -26.76 -28.30 -10.43
CA ALA A 256 -27.76 -28.15 -9.36
C ALA A 256 -27.85 -29.32 -8.37
N ARG A 257 -28.43 -29.05 -7.16
CA ARG A 257 -29.43 -29.81 -6.35
C ARG A 257 -29.40 -29.62 -4.79
N ALA A 258 -30.54 -29.17 -4.23
CA ALA A 258 -31.09 -29.55 -2.90
C ALA A 258 -30.28 -29.22 -1.62
N ASP A 259 -30.96 -29.20 -0.46
CA ASP A 259 -30.43 -28.64 0.80
C ASP A 259 -29.16 -29.29 1.37
N ASP A 260 -28.87 -30.57 1.03
CA ASP A 260 -27.58 -31.22 1.34
C ASP A 260 -26.41 -30.56 0.58
N GLU A 261 -26.66 -29.92 -0.58
CA GLU A 261 -25.65 -29.13 -1.27
C GLU A 261 -25.33 -27.82 -0.56
N PHE A 262 -26.23 -27.25 0.24
CA PHE A 262 -25.89 -26.01 0.95
C PHE A 262 -24.77 -26.26 1.96
N ARG A 263 -24.85 -27.40 2.66
CA ARG A 263 -23.80 -27.87 3.56
C ARG A 263 -22.49 -28.09 2.83
N GLU A 264 -22.52 -28.80 1.70
CA GLU A 264 -21.34 -29.02 0.87
C GLU A 264 -20.79 -27.71 0.28
N PHE A 265 -21.65 -26.77 -0.08
CA PHE A 265 -21.29 -25.46 -0.63
C PHE A 265 -20.59 -24.58 0.40
N VAL A 266 -21.12 -24.50 1.62
CA VAL A 266 -20.46 -23.80 2.73
C VAL A 266 -19.12 -24.46 3.04
N LYS A 267 -19.06 -25.79 3.00
CA LYS A 267 -17.82 -26.53 3.21
C LYS A 267 -16.78 -26.24 2.13
N ASP A 268 -17.16 -26.25 0.84
CA ASP A 268 -16.30 -25.91 -0.30
C ASP A 268 -15.73 -24.48 -0.14
N ILE A 269 -16.58 -23.51 0.24
CA ILE A 269 -16.15 -22.11 0.48
C ILE A 269 -15.08 -22.04 1.57
N LEU A 270 -15.33 -22.67 2.71
CA LEU A 270 -14.40 -22.64 3.84
C LEU A 270 -13.10 -23.40 3.51
N GLU A 271 -13.17 -24.47 2.74
CA GLU A 271 -12.00 -25.24 2.30
C GLU A 271 -11.12 -24.42 1.34
N LYS A 272 -11.71 -23.74 0.36
CA LYS A 272 -11.00 -22.82 -0.54
C LYS A 272 -10.39 -21.63 0.22
N LEU A 273 -11.11 -21.06 1.19
CA LEU A 273 -10.55 -20.01 2.06
C LEU A 273 -9.34 -20.52 2.85
N ALA A 274 -9.42 -21.73 3.41
CA ALA A 274 -8.30 -22.34 4.12
C ALA A 274 -7.11 -22.59 3.19
N GLU A 275 -7.33 -23.10 1.98
CA GLU A 275 -6.26 -23.31 0.98
C GLU A 275 -5.58 -22.00 0.56
N GLN A 276 -6.35 -20.96 0.29
CA GLN A 276 -5.80 -19.65 -0.09
C GLN A 276 -5.04 -18.99 1.06
N LEU A 277 -5.51 -19.13 2.31
CA LEU A 277 -4.80 -18.64 3.50
C LEU A 277 -3.56 -19.48 3.85
N GLU A 278 -3.55 -20.77 3.54
CA GLU A 278 -2.35 -21.62 3.66
C GLU A 278 -1.29 -21.25 2.62
N ALA A 279 -1.71 -20.95 1.39
CA ALA A 279 -0.82 -20.51 0.31
C ALA A 279 -0.30 -19.08 0.54
N ASN A 280 -1.18 -18.18 0.99
CA ASN A 280 -0.90 -16.77 1.22
C ASN A 280 -1.47 -16.32 2.58
N PRO A 281 -0.72 -16.53 3.69
CA PRO A 281 -1.14 -16.08 5.01
C PRO A 281 -1.30 -14.55 5.06
N ILE A 282 -2.34 -14.08 5.76
CA ILE A 282 -2.62 -12.66 5.94
C ILE A 282 -2.09 -12.21 7.30
N PHE A 283 -1.35 -11.11 7.30
CA PHE A 283 -0.81 -10.47 8.49
C PHE A 283 -1.71 -9.32 8.87
N CYS A 284 -2.36 -9.42 10.03
CA CYS A 284 -3.23 -8.39 10.57
C CYS A 284 -2.51 -7.69 11.72
N ASP A 285 -2.41 -6.36 11.64
CA ASP A 285 -1.96 -5.57 12.77
C ASP A 285 -3.09 -5.53 13.82
N LEU A 286 -2.77 -5.90 15.07
CA LEU A 286 -3.70 -5.68 16.18
C LEU A 286 -3.59 -4.21 16.57
N ASP A 287 -4.55 -3.40 16.11
CA ASP A 287 -4.72 -2.04 16.62
C ASP A 287 -4.89 -2.09 18.16
N ASN A 288 -4.09 -1.27 18.86
CA ASN A 288 -4.15 -1.09 20.31
C ASN A 288 -5.21 -0.06 20.71
#